data_AF-A0A528TG30-F1
#
_entry.id   AF-A0A528TG30-F1
#
_cell.length_a   1.000
_cell.length_b   1.000
_cell.length_c   1.000
_cell.angle_alpha   90.00
_cell.angle_beta   90.00
_cell.angle_gamma   90.00
#
_symmetry.space_group_name_H-M   'P 1'
#
loop_
_entity.id
_entity.type
_entity.pdbx_description
1 polymer ?
#
loop_
_entity_poly.entity_id
_entity_poly.type
_entity_poly.pdbx_seq_one_letter_code
_entity_poly.pdbx_strand_id
1 'polypeptide(L)' 'EGPKSTLVWTLTDGVAYFRGGAAPALARLNGLKVIGTDDALFALCQDKFRSGAVLGALGLPVPQSGLARDGHWLVEPP' A
#
# COMPACT_ATOMS: atom_id res chain seq x y z
N GLU A 1 -22.06 11.59 -20.64
CA GLU A 1 -20.70 11.58 -20.07
C GLU A 1 -20.04 10.24 -20.39
N GLY A 2 -18.72 10.19 -20.53
CA GLY A 2 -18.01 8.97 -20.95
C GLY A 2 -16.86 8.61 -20.01
N PRO A 3 -16.27 7.41 -20.13
CA PRO A 3 -15.26 6.91 -19.20
C PRO A 3 -14.07 7.86 -18.97
N LYS A 4 -13.69 8.64 -19.99
CA LYS A 4 -12.58 9.61 -19.91
C LYS A 4 -12.84 10.80 -18.98
N SER A 5 -14.12 11.13 -18.75
CA SER A 5 -14.56 12.19 -17.84
C SER A 5 -14.95 11.67 -16.46
N THR A 6 -14.94 10.35 -16.24
CA THR A 6 -15.30 9.73 -14.96
C THR A 6 -14.06 9.55 -14.08
N LEU A 7 -14.21 9.87 -12.80
CA LEU A 7 -13.20 9.69 -11.76
C LEU A 7 -13.74 8.74 -10.69
N VAL A 8 -12.95 7.75 -10.29
CA VAL A 8 -13.30 6.78 -9.24
C VAL A 8 -12.51 7.09 -7.97
N TRP A 9 -13.20 7.21 -6.84
CA TRP A 9 -12.59 7.36 -5.53
C TRP A 9 -13.06 6.24 -4.61
N THR A 10 -12.14 5.32 -4.32
CA THR A 10 -12.41 4.21 -3.42
C THR A 10 -12.15 4.63 -1.98
N LEU A 11 -13.21 4.78 -1.20
CA LEU A 11 -13.18 5.16 0.22
C LEU A 11 -13.30 3.95 1.17
N THR A 12 -13.05 2.74 0.66
CA THR A 12 -13.07 1.51 1.46
C THR A 12 -11.85 1.44 2.37
N ASP A 13 -12.10 1.26 3.67
CA ASP A 13 -11.08 1.14 4.72
C ASP A 13 -10.95 -0.34 5.17
N GLY A 14 -9.83 -0.70 5.80
CA GLY A 14 -9.57 -2.01 6.40
C GLY A 14 -8.54 -2.85 5.64
N VAL A 15 -7.82 -3.71 6.38
CA VAL A 15 -6.72 -4.56 5.83
C VAL A 15 -7.16 -5.40 4.62
N ALA A 16 -8.39 -5.90 4.62
CA ALA A 16 -8.96 -6.68 3.52
C ALA A 16 -9.11 -5.87 2.21
N TYR A 17 -9.24 -4.55 2.31
CA TYR A 17 -9.44 -3.65 1.17
C TYR A 17 -8.16 -2.88 0.79
N PHE A 18 -7.22 -2.73 1.73
CA PHE A 18 -5.96 -2.05 1.50
C PHE A 18 -4.86 -2.90 0.83
N ARG A 19 -4.98 -4.22 0.79
CA ARG A 19 -4.04 -5.09 0.06
C ARG A 19 -4.59 -5.48 -1.31
N GLY A 20 -4.84 -4.48 -2.16
CA GLY A 20 -5.34 -4.70 -3.52
C GLY A 20 -6.83 -4.99 -3.57
N GLY A 21 -7.65 -4.07 -3.03
CA GLY A 21 -9.10 -4.16 -3.11
C GLY A 21 -9.62 -4.30 -4.55
N ALA A 22 -10.76 -4.97 -4.72
CA ALA A 22 -11.34 -5.22 -6.04
C ALA A 22 -11.73 -3.91 -6.78
N ALA A 23 -12.16 -2.88 -6.05
CA ALA A 23 -12.61 -1.62 -6.64
C ALA A 23 -11.52 -0.87 -7.44
N PRO A 24 -10.31 -0.59 -6.89
CA PRO A 24 -9.25 0.05 -7.68
C PRO A 24 -8.78 -0.83 -8.85
N ALA A 25 -8.72 -2.16 -8.66
CA ALA A 25 -8.36 -3.10 -9.73
C ALA A 25 -9.37 -3.06 -10.90
N LEU A 26 -10.67 -3.12 -10.60
CA LEU A 26 -11.74 -3.03 -11.59
C LEU A 26 -11.75 -1.68 -12.29
N ALA A 27 -11.53 -0.58 -11.56
CA ALA A 27 -11.44 0.76 -12.16
C ALA A 27 -10.30 0.85 -13.19
N ARG A 28 -9.13 0.28 -12.87
CA ARG A 28 -7.97 0.20 -13.78
C ARG A 28 -8.26 -0.67 -15.00
N LEU A 29 -8.86 -1.86 -14.81
CA LEU A 29 -9.26 -2.74 -15.93
C LEU A 29 -10.23 -2.05 -16.90
N ASN A 30 -11.04 -1.12 -16.42
CA ASN A 30 -11.99 -0.34 -17.23
C ASN A 30 -11.39 0.97 -17.78
N GLY A 31 -10.09 1.23 -17.58
CA GLY A 31 -9.44 2.45 -18.05
C GLY A 31 -9.96 3.73 -17.39
N LEU A 32 -10.54 3.63 -16.19
CA LEU A 32 -11.04 4.77 -15.44
C LEU A 32 -9.91 5.48 -14.70
N LYS A 33 -10.03 6.80 -14.54
CA LYS A 33 -9.13 7.57 -13.67
C LYS A 33 -9.47 7.27 -12.21
N VAL A 34 -8.46 7.10 -11.37
CA VAL A 34 -8.63 6.75 -9.95
C VAL A 34 -7.94 7.80 -9.07
N ILE A 35 -8.60 8.19 -7.98
CA ILE A 35 -7.99 8.98 -6.90
C ILE A 35 -7.21 8.04 -5.99
N GLY A 36 -5.95 8.37 -5.72
CA GLY A 36 -5.08 7.62 -4.81
C GLY A 36 -3.73 7.33 -5.46
N THR A 37 -3.21 6.14 -5.19
CA THR A 37 -1.91 5.68 -5.67
C THR A 37 -2.04 4.36 -6.46
N ASP A 38 -0.99 3.95 -7.15
CA ASP A 38 -0.96 2.64 -7.82
C ASP A 38 -0.88 1.48 -6.82
N ASP A 39 -1.26 0.28 -7.28
CA ASP A 39 -1.37 -0.91 -6.42
C ASP A 39 -0.06 -1.28 -5.71
N ALA A 40 1.09 -1.04 -6.35
CA ALA A 40 2.38 -1.43 -5.77
C ALA A 40 2.78 -0.48 -4.64
N LEU A 41 2.65 0.83 -4.85
CA LEU A 41 2.88 1.82 -3.80
C LEU A 41 1.85 1.70 -2.68
N PHE A 42 0.60 1.41 -3.02
CA PHE A 42 -0.45 1.14 -2.03
C PHE A 42 -0.11 -0.06 -1.16
N ALA A 43 0.26 -1.20 -1.76
CA ALA A 43 0.62 -2.42 -1.05
C ALA A 43 1.90 -2.24 -0.21
N LEU A 44 2.90 -1.50 -0.73
CA LEU A 44 4.11 -1.17 0.02
C LEU A 44 3.77 -0.41 1.31
N CYS A 45 2.95 0.65 1.21
CA CYS A 45 2.56 1.48 2.35
C CYS A 45 1.76 0.73 3.43
N GLN A 46 1.15 -0.41 3.10
CA GLN A 46 0.51 -1.29 4.09
C GLN A 46 1.48 -2.17 4.86
N ASP A 47 2.68 -2.40 4.32
CA ASP A 47 3.76 -3.10 4.99
C ASP A 47 4.70 -2.08 5.65
N LYS A 48 4.48 -1.84 6.94
CA LYS A 48 5.24 -0.85 7.70
C LYS A 48 6.73 -1.20 7.81
N PHE A 49 7.08 -2.48 7.86
CA PHE A 49 8.47 -2.91 7.95
C PHE A 49 9.20 -2.62 6.63
N ARG A 50 8.59 -2.99 5.49
CA ARG A 50 9.15 -2.70 4.16
C ARG A 50 9.15 -1.20 3.85
N SER A 51 8.08 -0.48 4.20
CA SER A 51 8.04 0.97 4.07
C SER A 51 9.14 1.64 4.87
N GLY A 52 9.34 1.24 6.12
CA GLY A 52 10.43 1.72 6.97
C GLY A 52 11.81 1.46 6.36
N ALA A 53 12.04 0.28 5.80
CA ALA A 53 13.29 -0.05 5.13
C ALA A 53 13.55 0.85 3.91
N VAL A 54 12.54 1.09 3.06
CA VAL A 54 12.66 1.99 1.90
C VAL A 54 12.96 3.43 2.35
N LEU A 55 12.21 3.95 3.33
CA LEU A 55 12.41 5.29 3.85
C LEU A 55 13.81 5.45 4.49
N GLY A 56 14.26 4.46 5.28
CA GLY A 56 15.60 4.46 5.87
C GLY A 56 16.71 4.42 4.81
N ALA A 57 16.55 3.63 3.74
CA ALA A 57 17.48 3.61 2.61
C ALA A 57 17.56 4.97 1.89
N LEU A 58 16.50 5.78 1.93
CA LEU A 58 16.46 7.14 1.41
C LEU A 58 16.96 8.20 2.42
N GLY A 59 17.46 7.80 3.59
CA GLY A 59 17.98 8.70 4.62
C GLY A 59 16.90 9.44 5.42
N LEU A 60 15.64 8.98 5.35
CA LEU A 60 14.56 9.54 6.15
C LEU A 60 14.57 8.92 7.56
N PRO A 61 14.19 9.69 8.60
CA PRO A 61 14.12 9.16 9.95
C PRO A 61 13.01 8.10 10.04
N VAL A 62 13.39 6.91 10.51
CA VAL A 62 12.47 5.79 10.76
C VAL A 62 12.83 5.08 12.07
N PRO A 63 11.83 4.59 12.84
CA PRO A 63 12.11 3.79 14.02
C PRO A 63 12.89 2.51 13.66
N GLN A 64 13.96 2.23 14.40
CA GLN A 64 14.64 0.94 14.30
C GLN A 64 13.67 -0.16 14.75
N SER A 65 13.56 -1.23 13.95
CA SER A 65 12.57 -2.28 14.19
C SER A 65 13.09 -3.63 13.70
N GLY A 66 12.67 -4.69 14.40
CA GLY A 66 12.80 -6.07 13.96
C GLY A 66 11.50 -6.61 13.36
N LEU A 67 11.57 -7.77 12.72
CA LEU A 67 10.43 -8.48 12.16
C LEU A 67 10.27 -9.81 12.88
N ALA A 68 9.11 -10.03 13.52
CA ALA A 68 8.73 -11.30 14.11
C ALA A 68 7.55 -11.93 13.36
N ARG A 69 7.49 -13.26 13.35
CA ARG A 69 6.35 -14.05 12.87
C ARG A 69 6.06 -15.17 13.85
N ASP A 70 4.81 -15.30 14.24
CA ASP A 70 4.33 -16.34 15.16
C ASP A 70 5.16 -16.41 16.46
N GLY A 71 5.50 -15.23 17.00
CA GLY A 71 6.30 -15.11 18.23
C GLY A 71 7.82 -15.31 18.06
N HIS A 72 8.30 -15.60 16.84
CA HIS A 72 9.72 -15.86 16.57
C HIS A 72 10.34 -14.74 15.73
N TRP A 73 11.58 -14.35 16.04
CA TRP A 73 12.30 -13.34 15.25
C TRP A 73 12.72 -13.89 13.89
N LEU A 74 12.38 -13.16 12.83
CA LEU A 74 12.91 -13.35 11.47
C LEU A 74 14.06 -12.37 11.20
N VAL A 75 13.96 -11.16 11.77
CA VAL A 75 15.00 -10.14 11.82
C VAL A 75 14.96 -9.54 13.22
N GLU A 76 16.04 -9.66 13.97
CA GLU A 76 16.11 -9.06 15.31
C GLU A 76 16.17 -7.52 15.21
N PRO A 77 15.54 -6.79 16.14
CA PRO A 77 15.75 -5.34 16.23
C PRO A 77 17.22 -5.04 16.61
N PRO A 78 17.78 -3.90 16.16
CA PRO A 78 19.08 -3.41 16.62
C PRO A 78 19.16 -3.18 18.12
#